data_AF-A0A1W6F809-F1
#
_entry.id   AF-A0A1W6F809-F1
#
_cell.length_a   1.000
_cell.length_b   1.000
_cell.length_c   1.000
_cell.angle_alpha   90.00
_cell.angle_beta   90.00
_cell.angle_gamma   90.00
#
_symmetry.space_group_name_H-M   'P 1'
#
loop_
_entity.id
_entity.type
_entity.pdbx_description
1 polymer ?
#
loop_
_entity_poly.entity_id
_entity_poly.type
_entity_poly.pdbx_seq_one_letter_code
_entity_poly.pdbx_strand_id
1 'polypeptide(L)' 'MKNITDSFLCLGYWPSAGSFGLNTDILATNPINLSVVLGVLVFFGKGVFK' A
#
# COMPACT_ATOMS: atom_id res chain seq x y z
N MET A 1 -24.02 -10.43 4.80
CA MET A 1 -23.10 -9.80 3.84
C MET A 1 -23.06 -8.29 4.08
N LYS A 2 -22.39 -7.86 5.15
CA LYS A 2 -22.21 -6.43 5.50
C LYS A 2 -20.73 -6.03 5.41
N ASN A 3 -19.85 -6.95 5.84
CA ASN A 3 -18.41 -6.74 5.96
C ASN A 3 -17.68 -6.33 4.67
N ILE A 4 -18.10 -6.80 3.48
CA ILE A 4 -17.47 -6.40 2.21
C ILE A 4 -17.74 -4.91 1.95
N THR A 5 -18.99 -4.47 2.06
CA THR A 5 -19.40 -3.08 1.84
C THR A 5 -18.78 -2.14 2.88
N ASP A 6 -18.74 -2.57 4.15
CA ASP A 6 -18.10 -1.80 5.23
C ASP A 6 -16.59 -1.63 5.01
N SER A 7 -15.91 -2.63 4.43
CA SER A 7 -14.48 -2.56 4.10
C SER A 7 -14.17 -1.55 3.00
N PHE A 8 -15.03 -1.48 1.97
CA PHE A 8 -14.92 -0.46 0.91
C PHE A 8 -15.21 0.95 1.43
N LEU A 9 -16.16 1.10 2.36
CA LEU A 9 -16.47 2.38 3.00
C LEU A 9 -15.32 2.86 3.91
N CYS A 10 -14.62 1.94 4.59
CA CYS A 10 -13.48 2.25 5.44
C CYS A 10 -12.25 2.73 4.63
N LEU A 11 -12.05 2.21 3.41
CA LEU A 11 -11.05 2.72 2.46
C LEU A 11 -11.31 4.17 2.02
N GLY A 12 -12.59 4.56 1.89
CA GLY A 12 -12.98 5.93 1.57
C GLY A 12 -12.90 6.92 2.73
N TYR A 13 -12.93 6.44 3.98
CA TYR A 13 -12.85 7.25 5.20
C TYR A 13 -11.46 7.25 5.84
N TRP A 14 -10.43 6.76 5.15
CA TRP A 14 -9.06 6.88 5.66
C TRP A 14 -8.71 8.37 5.73
N PRO A 15 -8.51 8.96 6.94
CA PRO A 15 -7.98 10.31 7.01
C PRO A 15 -6.65 10.23 6.28
N SER A 16 -6.48 11.05 5.23
CA SER A 16 -5.22 11.12 4.48
C SER A 16 -4.12 11.47 5.47
N ALA A 17 -3.52 10.45 6.08
CA ALA A 17 -2.32 10.54 6.88
C ALA A 17 -1.32 11.13 5.91
N GLY A 18 -1.04 12.44 6.09
CA GLY A 18 -0.57 13.37 5.07
C GLY A 18 0.07 12.64 3.91
N SER A 19 -0.68 12.52 2.81
CA SER A 19 -0.37 11.70 1.63
C SER A 19 1.12 11.36 1.60
N PHE A 20 1.48 10.09 1.82
CA PHE A 20 2.77 9.63 1.35
C PHE A 20 2.88 10.14 -0.09
N GLY A 21 3.89 10.96 -0.38
CA GLY A 21 4.10 11.53 -1.70
C GLY A 21 4.42 10.38 -2.65
N LEU A 22 3.40 9.67 -3.10
CA LEU A 22 3.53 8.58 -4.04
C LEU A 22 3.90 9.25 -5.36
N ASN A 23 5.19 9.32 -5.65
CA ASN A 23 5.70 9.71 -6.95
C ASN A 23 5.24 8.66 -7.95
N THR A 24 4.10 8.92 -8.58
CA THR A 24 3.57 8.12 -9.69
C THR A 24 4.55 8.05 -10.86
N ASP A 25 5.44 9.03 -10.98
CA ASP A 25 6.56 9.02 -11.92
C ASP A 25 7.53 7.85 -11.69
N ILE A 26 7.79 7.46 -10.44
CA ILE A 26 8.66 6.32 -10.09
C ILE A 26 7.98 4.99 -10.46
N LEU A 27 6.66 4.91 -10.29
CA LEU A 27 5.84 3.76 -10.71
C LEU A 27 5.87 3.57 -12.23
N ALA A 28 5.88 4.67 -12.99
CA ALA A 28 5.88 4.63 -14.45
C ALA A 28 7.28 4.39 -15.04
N THR A 29 8.33 4.94 -14.41
CA THR A 29 9.70 4.89 -14.95
C THR A 29 10.47 3.62 -14.58
N ASN A 30 10.15 2.97 -13.44
CA ASN A 30 10.82 1.74 -13.03
C ASN A 30 9.92 0.76 -12.25
N PRO A 31 8.86 0.22 -12.88
CA PRO A 31 7.88 -0.63 -12.21
C PRO A 31 8.48 -1.93 -11.66
N ILE A 32 9.48 -2.51 -12.34
CA ILE A 32 10.08 -3.79 -11.95
C ILE A 32 10.93 -3.63 -10.68
N ASN A 33 11.84 -2.65 -10.64
CA ASN A 33 12.70 -2.47 -9.48
C ASN A 33 11.88 -2.09 -8.23
N LEU A 34 10.83 -1.28 -8.43
CA LEU A 34 9.90 -0.93 -7.36
C LEU A 34 9.11 -2.15 -6.85
N SER A 35 8.63 -3.01 -7.76
CA SER A 35 7.93 -4.25 -7.40
C SER A 35 8.82 -5.21 -6.60
N VAL A 36 10.10 -5.35 -6.96
CA VAL A 36 11.07 -6.17 -6.22
C VAL A 36 11.28 -5.63 -4.80
N VAL A 37 11.53 -4.33 -4.65
CA VAL A 37 11.73 -3.70 -3.34
C VAL A 37 10.49 -3.83 -2.46
N LEU A 38 9.29 -3.59 -3.01
CA LEU A 38 8.03 -3.82 -2.31
C LEU A 38 7.84 -5.29 -1.91
N GLY A 39 8.17 -6.23 -2.80
CA GLY A 39 8.09 -7.67 -2.53
C GLY A 39 8.97 -8.09 -1.36
N VAL A 40 10.22 -7.61 -1.32
CA VAL A 40 11.16 -7.83 -0.21
C VAL A 40 10.60 -7.22 1.09
N LEU A 41 10.12 -5.97 1.03
CA LEU A 41 9.60 -5.28 2.20
C LEU A 41 8.37 -5.97 2.80
N VAL A 42 7.45 -6.46 1.96
CA VAL A 42 6.27 -7.22 2.42
C VAL A 42 6.66 -8.59 2.97
N PHE A 43 7.58 -9.28 2.28
CA PHE A 43 8.03 -10.62 2.69
C PHE A 43 8.71 -10.60 4.06
N PHE A 44 9.65 -9.67 4.28
CA PHE A 44 10.37 -9.56 5.55
C PHE A 44 9.63 -8.74 6.61
N GLY A 45 8.89 -7.70 6.21
CA GLY A 45 8.18 -6.80 7.13
C GLY A 45 7.02 -7.47 7.88
N LYS A 46 6.37 -8.49 7.30
CA LYS A 46 5.32 -9.27 7.98
C LYS A 46 5.82 -10.07 9.18
N GLY A 47 7.12 -10.38 9.26
CA GLY A 47 7.73 -11.09 10.39
C GLY A 47 8.19 -10.20 11.54
N VAL A 48 8.19 -8.87 11.35
CA VAL A 48 8.73 -7.88 12.31
C VAL A 48 7.64 -7.32 13.24
N PHE A 49 6.38 -7.29 12.82
CA PHE A 49 5.25 -6.96 13.69
C PHE A 49 4.88 -8.16 14.57
N LYS A 50 5.59 -8.31 15.69
CA LYS A 50 5.25 -9.16 16.84
C LYS A 50 4.79 -8.27 17.98
#